data_AF-A0A814VJU3-F1
#
_entry.id   AF-A0A814VJU3-F1
#
_cell.length_a   1.000
_cell.length_b   1.000
_cell.length_c   1.000
_cell.angle_alpha   90.00
_cell.angle_beta   90.00
_cell.angle_gamma   90.00
#
_symmetry.space_group_name_H-M   'P 1'
#
loop_
_entity.id
_entity.type
_entity.pdbx_description
1 polymer ?
#
loop_
_entity_poly.entity_id
_entity_poly.type
_entity_poly.pdbx_seq_one_letter_code
_entity_poly.pdbx_strand_id
1 'polypeptide(L)'
;MPDLITRRRLLVFLFAIFFVILSVLFFGRAIPSISRRTPLKLEEEQQVSECYLTESIDVIGICEKCTSYQRRSKANGCLPTGYRELVLCTKSNIKTNRSCQMPVYIQKQHFWLFEVMMIIVGLIAIFSAQSRQKILDKQMVEKIKKQIGESDE
;
A
#
# COMPACT_ATOMS: atom_id res chain seq x y z
N MET A 1 17.56 14.21 37.02
CA MET A 1 17.07 14.87 35.78
C MET A 1 16.64 13.83 34.71
N PRO A 2 15.57 13.03 34.91
CA PRO A 2 15.11 12.06 33.90
C PRO A 2 14.10 12.62 32.87
N ASP A 3 13.49 13.79 33.11
CA ASP A 3 12.35 14.28 32.32
C ASP A 3 12.68 14.78 30.90
N LEU A 4 13.89 15.32 30.69
CA LEU A 4 14.31 15.82 29.38
C LEU A 4 14.47 14.69 28.34
N ILE A 5 14.90 13.52 28.80
CA ILE A 5 15.13 12.34 27.96
C ILE A 5 13.80 11.72 27.54
N THR A 6 12.84 11.64 28.46
CA THR A 6 11.49 11.13 28.19
C THR A 6 10.76 12.05 27.20
N ARG A 7 10.90 13.38 27.35
CA ARG A 7 10.32 14.36 26.43
C ARG A 7 10.92 14.29 25.02
N ARG A 8 12.25 14.09 24.90
CA ARG A 8 12.93 13.95 23.60
C ARG A 8 12.55 12.64 22.90
N ARG A 9 12.41 11.54 23.65
CA ARG A 9 11.92 10.25 23.12
C ARG A 9 10.45 10.34 22.69
N LEU A 10 9.61 10.98 23.49
CA LEU A 10 8.19 11.22 23.17
C LEU A 10 8.06 12.00 21.86
N LEU A 11 8.85 13.05 21.67
CA LEU A 11 8.85 13.81 20.41
C LEU A 11 9.26 12.97 19.21
N VAL A 12 10.29 12.12 19.33
CA VAL A 12 10.70 11.22 18.24
C VAL A 12 9.58 10.24 17.87
N PHE A 13 8.90 9.65 18.87
CA PHE A 13 7.75 8.78 18.62
C PHE A 13 6.59 9.53 17.96
N LEU A 14 6.26 10.74 18.43
CA LEU A 14 5.19 11.55 17.84
C LEU A 14 5.49 11.95 16.40
N PHE A 15 6.74 12.35 16.10
CA PHE A 15 7.16 12.65 14.72
C PHE A 15 7.13 11.41 13.82
N ALA A 16 7.57 10.26 14.32
CA ALA A 16 7.50 9.00 13.57
C ALA A 16 6.05 8.62 13.25
N ILE A 17 5.15 8.68 14.25
CA ILE A 17 3.72 8.41 14.06
C ILE A 17 3.11 9.42 13.08
N PHE A 18 3.43 10.70 13.21
CA PHE A 18 2.95 11.74 12.32
C PHE A 18 3.40 11.52 10.87
N PHE A 19 4.67 11.16 10.63
CA PHE A 19 5.18 10.83 9.30
C PHE A 19 4.52 9.59 8.71
N VAL A 20 4.30 8.55 9.52
CA VAL A 20 3.57 7.35 9.10
C VAL A 20 2.14 7.72 8.72
N ILE A 21 1.42 8.49 9.54
CA ILE A 21 0.06 8.95 9.25
C ILE A 21 0.02 9.80 7.97
N LEU A 22 0.94 10.75 7.81
CA LEU A 22 1.02 11.58 6.60
C LEU A 22 1.27 10.74 5.35
N SER A 23 2.16 9.74 5.42
CA SER A 23 2.40 8.86 4.28
C SER A 23 1.15 8.07 3.90
N VAL A 24 0.45 7.48 4.87
CA VAL A 24 -0.81 6.76 4.63
C VAL A 24 -1.87 7.68 4.04
N LEU A 25 -2.00 8.92 4.53
CA LEU A 25 -2.96 9.89 4.02
C LEU A 25 -2.60 10.41 2.63
N PHE A 26 -1.33 10.69 2.38
CA PHE A 26 -0.84 11.15 1.08
C PHE A 26 -1.08 10.08 0.01
N PHE A 27 -0.77 8.81 0.30
CA PHE A 27 -1.02 7.70 -0.63
C PHE A 27 -2.50 7.34 -0.72
N GLY A 28 -3.26 7.40 0.37
CA GLY A 28 -4.72 7.26 0.33
C GLY A 28 -5.40 8.28 -0.59
N ARG A 29 -4.80 9.47 -0.75
CA ARG A 29 -5.21 10.49 -1.72
C ARG A 29 -4.57 10.35 -3.10
N ALA A 30 -3.34 9.82 -3.17
CA ALA A 30 -2.64 9.48 -4.42
C ALA A 30 -3.11 8.17 -5.05
N ILE A 31 -4.13 7.52 -4.47
CA ILE A 31 -5.09 6.70 -5.20
C ILE A 31 -6.12 7.67 -5.78
N PRO A 32 -5.90 8.27 -6.97
CA PRO A 32 -7.05 8.66 -7.75
C PRO A 32 -7.81 7.35 -7.96
N SER A 33 -9.09 7.31 -7.59
CA SER A 33 -10.00 6.54 -8.42
C SER A 33 -9.73 6.99 -9.85
N ILE A 34 -8.98 6.17 -10.61
CA ILE A 34 -8.81 6.28 -12.05
C ILE A 34 -10.23 6.12 -12.61
N SER A 35 -10.93 7.24 -12.62
CA SER A 35 -12.23 7.47 -13.20
C SER A 35 -12.40 8.99 -13.25
N ARG A 36 -11.39 9.66 -13.82
CA ARG A 36 -11.51 11.05 -14.23
C ARG A 36 -11.38 11.10 -15.76
N ARG A 37 -12.56 11.02 -16.37
CA ARG A 37 -12.95 11.57 -17.69
C ARG A 37 -12.18 11.05 -18.91
N THR A 38 -12.81 10.06 -19.53
CA THR A 38 -13.27 10.24 -20.91
C THR A 38 -14.75 9.86 -20.92
N PRO A 39 -15.67 10.77 -21.31
CA PRO A 39 -16.94 10.34 -21.88
C PRO A 39 -16.62 9.76 -23.26
N LEU A 40 -15.93 8.62 -23.30
CA LEU A 40 -15.89 7.81 -24.50
C LEU A 40 -17.27 7.19 -24.57
N LYS A 41 -18.07 7.78 -25.45
CA LYS A 41 -19.25 7.23 -26.08
C LYS A 41 -18.95 5.76 -26.46
N LEU A 42 -19.14 4.83 -25.53
CA LEU A 42 -19.58 3.48 -25.86
C LEU A 42 -21.10 3.60 -25.74
N GLU A 43 -21.78 3.95 -26.83
CA GLU A 43 -22.15 2.92 -27.81
C GLU A 43 -22.54 1.65 -27.05
N GLU A 44 -23.69 1.81 -26.40
CA GLU A 44 -24.77 0.84 -26.41
C GLU A 44 -24.64 -0.11 -27.60
N GLU A 45 -24.01 -1.26 -27.36
CA GLU A 45 -24.19 -2.52 -28.10
C GLU A 45 -23.61 -3.60 -27.18
N GLN A 46 -24.38 -3.84 -26.12
CA GLN A 46 -24.24 -4.99 -25.26
C GLN A 46 -24.75 -6.22 -26.02
N GLN A 47 -24.07 -6.60 -27.10
CA GLN A 47 -24.40 -7.85 -27.77
C GLN A 47 -23.84 -9.00 -26.94
N VAL A 48 -24.77 -9.75 -26.38
CA VAL A 48 -24.64 -10.91 -25.49
C VAL A 48 -23.92 -12.07 -26.19
N SER A 49 -22.66 -11.88 -26.55
CA SER A 49 -21.82 -12.95 -27.03
C SER A 49 -20.60 -13.05 -26.12
N GLU A 50 -20.58 -14.07 -25.26
CA GLU A 50 -19.40 -14.43 -24.48
C GLU A 50 -18.37 -15.10 -25.41
N CYS A 51 -17.93 -14.39 -26.46
CA CYS A 51 -17.00 -14.93 -27.46
C CYS A 51 -15.66 -15.35 -26.82
N TYR A 52 -15.31 -14.76 -25.68
CA TYR A 52 -14.14 -15.12 -24.89
C TYR A 52 -14.18 -16.55 -24.30
N LEU A 53 -15.33 -17.24 -24.31
CA LEU A 53 -15.44 -18.64 -23.89
C LEU A 53 -15.09 -19.62 -25.03
N THR A 54 -15.29 -19.19 -26.27
CA THR A 54 -15.20 -20.07 -27.45
C THR A 54 -13.97 -19.78 -28.29
N GLU A 55 -13.44 -18.56 -28.23
CA GLU A 55 -12.37 -18.06 -29.09
C GLU A 55 -11.14 -17.64 -28.30
N SER A 56 -9.99 -17.61 -28.98
CA SER A 56 -8.78 -16.96 -28.46
C SER A 56 -9.01 -15.45 -28.35
N ILE A 57 -8.60 -14.89 -27.22
CA ILE A 57 -8.78 -13.48 -26.90
C ILE A 57 -7.44 -12.75 -26.85
N ASP A 58 -7.46 -11.50 -27.26
CA ASP A 58 -6.37 -10.56 -27.03
C ASP A 58 -6.83 -9.47 -26.04
N VAL A 59 -5.97 -9.14 -25.07
CA VAL A 59 -6.30 -8.20 -24.00
C VAL A 59 -5.90 -6.80 -24.44
N ILE A 60 -6.89 -6.00 -24.82
CA ILE A 60 -6.65 -4.65 -25.37
C ILE A 60 -6.82 -3.58 -24.29
N GLY A 61 -7.71 -3.80 -23.32
CA GLY A 61 -8.00 -2.86 -22.24
C GLY A 61 -7.37 -3.25 -20.91
N ILE A 62 -7.02 -2.24 -20.13
CA ILE A 62 -6.55 -2.41 -18.75
C ILE A 62 -7.75 -2.77 -17.85
N CYS A 63 -7.51 -3.58 -16.82
CA CYS A 63 -8.51 -3.96 -15.82
C CYS A 63 -8.91 -2.74 -14.95
N GLU A 64 -10.17 -2.32 -15.07
CA GLU A 64 -10.74 -1.16 -14.40
C GLU A 64 -11.89 -1.54 -13.47
N LYS A 65 -12.06 -0.75 -12.40
CA LYS A 65 -13.18 -0.91 -11.46
C LYS A 65 -14.49 -0.50 -12.14
N CYS A 66 -15.52 -1.32 -12.00
CA CYS A 66 -16.84 -1.01 -12.53
C CYS A 66 -17.46 0.21 -11.83
N THR A 67 -18.17 1.04 -12.61
CA THR A 67 -18.91 2.18 -12.07
C THR A 67 -20.13 1.71 -11.25
N SER A 68 -20.63 2.56 -10.36
CA SER A 68 -21.81 2.27 -9.53
C SER A 68 -23.06 1.92 -10.37
N TYR A 69 -23.22 2.58 -11.53
CA TYR A 69 -24.28 2.28 -12.49
C TYR A 69 -24.10 0.90 -13.14
N GLN A 70 -22.90 0.57 -13.62
CA GLN A 70 -22.61 -0.74 -14.25
C GLN A 70 -22.78 -1.91 -13.27
N ARG A 71 -22.45 -1.69 -11.99
CA ARG A 71 -22.66 -2.69 -10.95
C ARG A 71 -24.15 -2.92 -10.66
N ARG A 72 -24.96 -1.85 -10.67
CA ARG A 72 -26.42 -1.95 -10.48
C ARG A 72 -27.14 -2.56 -11.68
N SER A 73 -26.73 -2.21 -12.89
CA SER A 73 -27.27 -2.75 -14.15
C SER A 73 -26.75 -4.14 -14.49
N LYS A 74 -25.95 -4.76 -13.61
CA LYS A 74 -25.39 -6.11 -13.82
C LYS A 74 -24.66 -6.24 -15.16
N ALA A 75 -23.88 -5.22 -15.52
CA ALA A 75 -23.11 -5.24 -16.76
C ALA A 75 -22.15 -6.44 -16.81
N ASN A 76 -21.99 -7.02 -18.00
CA ASN A 76 -21.15 -8.19 -18.24
C ASN A 76 -19.72 -7.94 -17.72
N GLY A 77 -19.19 -8.91 -16.97
CA GLY A 77 -17.87 -8.83 -16.34
C GLY A 77 -17.82 -8.15 -14.96
N CYS A 78 -18.86 -7.44 -14.51
CA CYS A 78 -18.81 -6.66 -13.25
C CYS A 78 -19.29 -7.40 -12.00
N LEU A 79 -20.11 -8.45 -12.11
CA LEU A 79 -20.67 -9.15 -10.94
C LEU A 79 -19.64 -9.95 -10.12
N PRO A 80 -18.68 -10.70 -10.73
CA PRO A 80 -17.86 -11.64 -9.96
C PRO A 80 -16.84 -10.92 -9.08
N THR A 81 -16.10 -9.97 -9.64
CA THR A 81 -14.99 -9.28 -8.94
C THR A 81 -15.26 -7.79 -8.73
N GLY A 82 -16.19 -7.19 -9.48
CA GLY A 82 -16.34 -5.73 -9.54
C GLY A 82 -15.33 -5.03 -10.44
N TYR A 83 -14.55 -5.78 -11.21
CA TYR A 83 -13.56 -5.29 -12.15
C TYR A 83 -13.80 -5.90 -13.53
N ARG A 84 -13.59 -5.10 -14.57
CA ARG A 84 -13.74 -5.53 -15.97
C ARG A 84 -12.56 -5.08 -16.81
N GLU A 85 -12.25 -5.84 -17.84
CA GLU A 85 -11.27 -5.49 -18.86
C GLU A 85 -11.88 -5.67 -20.26
N LEU A 86 -11.37 -4.91 -21.22
CA LEU A 86 -11.80 -4.99 -22.62
C LEU A 86 -10.94 -6.02 -23.35
N VAL A 87 -11.57 -7.02 -23.94
CA VAL A 87 -10.91 -8.06 -24.74
C VAL A 87 -11.42 -8.03 -26.18
N LEU A 88 -10.54 -8.35 -27.13
CA LEU A 88 -10.89 -8.57 -28.52
C LEU A 88 -10.86 -10.06 -28.82
N CYS A 89 -11.98 -10.57 -29.31
CA CYS A 89 -12.07 -11.93 -29.80
C CYS A 89 -11.41 -12.02 -31.18
N THR A 90 -10.35 -12.82 -31.29
CA THR A 90 -9.46 -12.83 -32.47
C THR A 90 -10.12 -13.41 -33.72
N LYS A 91 -11.06 -14.34 -33.59
CA LYS A 91 -11.73 -14.97 -34.73
C LYS A 91 -12.92 -14.16 -35.23
N SER A 92 -13.73 -13.64 -34.31
CA SER A 92 -14.92 -12.83 -34.62
C SER A 92 -14.65 -11.33 -34.78
N ASN A 93 -13.48 -10.86 -34.34
CA ASN A 93 -13.12 -9.43 -34.26
C ASN A 93 -14.10 -8.59 -33.41
N ILE A 94 -14.79 -9.24 -32.47
CA ILE A 94 -15.76 -8.58 -31.58
C ILE A 94 -15.06 -8.14 -30.29
N LYS A 95 -15.36 -6.92 -29.83
CA LYS A 95 -14.89 -6.42 -28.54
C LYS A 95 -15.90 -6.77 -27.45
N THR A 96 -15.45 -7.48 -26.42
CA THR A 96 -16.30 -7.85 -25.30
C THR A 96 -15.65 -7.50 -23.96
N ASN A 97 -16.47 -7.32 -22.93
CA ASN A 97 -16.00 -7.04 -21.58
C ASN A 97 -15.97 -8.34 -20.77
N ARG A 98 -14.81 -8.67 -20.20
CA ARG A 98 -14.63 -9.84 -19.33
C ARG A 98 -14.38 -9.39 -17.90
N SER A 99 -14.79 -10.22 -16.92
CA SER A 99 -14.40 -10.02 -15.53
C SER A 99 -12.92 -10.36 -15.34
N CYS A 100 -12.18 -9.45 -14.74
CA CYS A 100 -10.78 -9.66 -14.41
C CYS A 100 -10.60 -9.66 -12.89
N GLN A 101 -9.62 -10.43 -12.41
CA GLN A 101 -9.20 -10.35 -11.01
C GLN A 101 -8.42 -9.05 -10.83
N MET A 102 -8.51 -8.42 -9.64
CA MET A 102 -7.80 -7.17 -9.34
C MET A 102 -6.37 -7.22 -9.90
N PRO A 103 -5.94 -6.20 -10.68
CA PRO A 103 -4.69 -6.29 -11.40
C PRO A 103 -3.55 -6.41 -10.40
N VAL A 104 -2.79 -7.50 -10.49
CA VAL A 104 -1.64 -7.83 -9.64
C VAL A 104 -0.62 -6.69 -9.60
N TYR A 105 -0.56 -5.85 -10.64
CA TYR A 105 0.35 -4.69 -10.69
C TYR A 105 0.03 -3.64 -9.60
N ILE A 106 -1.25 -3.39 -9.30
CA ILE A 106 -1.65 -2.43 -8.25
C ILE A 106 -1.25 -2.97 -6.87
N GLN A 107 -1.33 -4.28 -6.65
CA GLN A 107 -0.84 -4.90 -5.40
C GLN A 107 0.69 -4.82 -5.26
N LYS A 108 1.45 -4.97 -6.35
CA LYS A 108 2.92 -4.97 -6.31
C LYS A 108 3.55 -3.66 -5.84
N GLN A 109 3.00 -2.51 -6.27
CA GLN A 109 3.56 -1.21 -5.86
C GLN A 109 3.28 -0.89 -4.39
N HIS A 110 2.10 -1.27 -3.89
CA HIS A 110 1.77 -1.09 -2.48
C HIS A 110 2.63 -1.97 -1.57
N PHE A 111 3.00 -3.16 -2.02
CA PHE A 111 3.86 -4.07 -1.25
C PHE A 111 5.25 -3.50 -1.02
N TRP A 112 5.95 -3.06 -2.08
CA TRP A 112 7.34 -2.60 -1.96
C TRP A 112 7.46 -1.33 -1.11
N LEU A 113 6.46 -0.45 -1.18
CA LEU A 113 6.45 0.77 -0.38
C LEU A 113 6.18 0.51 1.10
N PHE A 114 5.26 -0.41 1.42
CA PHE A 114 5.02 -0.85 2.80
C PHE A 114 6.29 -1.47 3.40
N GLU A 115 6.96 -2.31 2.63
CA GLU A 115 8.23 -2.95 3.02
C GLU A 115 9.29 -1.90 3.40
N VAL A 116 9.50 -0.89 2.54
CA VAL A 116 10.45 0.20 2.80
C VAL A 116 10.08 1.00 4.05
N MET A 117 8.79 1.29 4.26
CA MET A 117 8.34 2.01 5.46
C MET A 117 8.60 1.23 6.75
N MET A 118 8.33 -0.08 6.74
CA MET A 118 8.58 -0.94 7.89
C MET A 118 10.08 -1.05 8.20
N ILE A 119 10.92 -1.10 7.18
CA ILE A 119 12.39 -1.06 7.34
C ILE A 119 12.82 0.24 8.02
N ILE A 120 12.31 1.39 7.58
CA ILE A 120 12.65 2.70 8.19
C ILE A 120 12.23 2.75 9.66
N VAL A 121 11.01 2.30 9.97
CA VAL A 121 10.52 2.23 11.36
C VAL A 121 11.40 1.30 12.20
N GLY A 122 11.80 0.15 11.65
CA GLY A 122 12.73 -0.78 12.29
C GLY A 122 14.09 -0.15 12.60
N LEU A 123 14.67 0.60 11.65
CA LEU A 123 15.94 1.31 11.85
C LEU A 123 15.83 2.36 12.96
N ILE A 124 14.72 3.12 13.00
CA ILE A 124 14.48 4.10 14.07
C ILE A 124 14.37 3.39 15.43
N ALA A 125 13.67 2.25 15.48
CA ALA A 125 13.54 1.47 16.71
C ALA A 125 14.90 0.97 17.21
N ILE A 126 15.74 0.42 16.32
CA ILE A 126 17.09 -0.05 16.64
C ILE A 126 17.95 1.12 17.16
N PHE A 127 17.95 2.25 16.45
CA PHE A 127 18.70 3.43 16.87
C PHE A 127 18.24 3.95 18.25
N SER A 128 16.94 3.94 18.48
CA SER A 128 16.37 4.31 19.77
C SER A 128 16.84 3.35 20.88
N ALA A 129 16.87 2.04 20.61
CA ALA A 129 17.28 1.01 21.55
C ALA A 129 18.78 1.14 21.90
N GLN A 130 19.64 1.33 20.90
CA GLN A 130 21.07 1.57 21.12
C GLN A 130 21.32 2.83 21.94
N SER A 131 20.56 3.90 21.69
CA SER A 131 20.65 5.11 22.51
C SER A 131 20.24 4.86 23.96
N ARG A 132 19.29 3.95 24.23
CA ARG A 132 18.97 3.52 25.59
C ARG A 132 20.09 2.70 26.22
N GLN A 133 20.64 1.74 25.48
CA GLN A 133 21.73 0.89 25.94
C GLN A 133 22.95 1.72 26.34
N LYS A 134 23.36 2.69 25.51
CA LYS A 134 24.47 3.60 25.85
C LYS A 134 24.28 4.39 27.14
N ILE A 135 23.03 4.69 27.51
CA ILE A 135 22.73 5.37 28.78
C ILE A 135 22.86 4.39 29.96
N LEU A 136 22.34 3.17 29.79
CA LEU A 136 22.46 2.10 30.80
C LEU A 136 23.93 1.71 31.03
N ASP A 137 24.73 1.61 29.97
CA ASP A 137 26.16 1.28 30.05
C ASP A 137 26.93 2.36 30.83
N LYS A 138 26.62 3.65 30.60
CA LYS A 138 27.24 4.75 31.36
C LYS A 138 26.93 4.63 32.86
N GLN A 139 25.70 4.31 33.21
CA GLN A 139 25.29 4.12 34.60
C GLN A 139 25.95 2.89 35.23
N MET A 140 26.13 1.81 34.48
CA MET A 140 26.83 0.62 34.93
C MET A 140 28.33 0.89 35.17
N VAL A 141 28.99 1.60 34.26
CA VAL A 141 30.40 1.99 34.40
C VAL A 141 30.62 2.91 35.60
N GLU A 142 29.73 3.87 35.84
CA GLU A 142 29.80 4.71 37.05
C GLU A 142 29.68 3.90 38.35
N LYS A 143 28.81 2.88 38.37
CA LYS A 143 28.68 1.98 39.54
C LYS A 143 29.93 1.13 39.76
N ILE A 144 30.50 0.58 38.69
CA ILE A 144 31.73 -0.24 38.76
C ILE A 144 32.91 0.60 39.27
N LYS A 145 33.07 1.84 38.79
CA LYS A 145 34.13 2.74 39.26
C LYS A 145 34.05 3.03 40.76
N LYS A 146 32.85 3.19 41.30
CA LYS A 146 32.66 3.38 42.75
C LYS A 146 33.02 2.14 43.55
N GLN A 147 32.67 0.95 43.06
CA GLN A 147 33.01 -0.31 43.75
C GLN A 147 34.51 -0.60 43.75
N ILE A 148 35.20 -0.32 42.63
CA ILE A 148 36.66 -0.53 42.53
C ILE A 148 37.42 0.46 43.42
N GLY A 149 37.02 1.74 43.44
CA GLY A 149 37.66 2.74 44.29
C GLY A 149 37.49 2.50 45.80
N GLU A 150 36.48 1.74 46.22
CA GLU A 150 36.25 1.35 47.62
C GLU A 150 36.98 0.04 47.99
N SER A 151 37.52 -0.69 47.01
CA SER A 151 38.26 -1.95 47.22
C SER A 151 39.77 -1.77 47.39
N ASP A 152 40.30 -0.56 47.10
CA ASP A 152 41.73 -0.22 47.13
C ASP A 152 42.14 0.61 48.37
N GLU A 153 41.25 0.78 49.36
CA GLU A 153 41.49 1.49 50.64
C GLU A 153 41.34 0.54 51.83
#